data_AF-A0A5C7N0C3-F1
#
_entry.id   AF-A0A5C7N0C3-F1
#
_cell.length_a   1.000
_cell.length_b   1.000
_cell.length_c   1.000
_cell.angle_alpha   90.00
_cell.angle_beta   90.00
_cell.angle_gamma   90.00
#
_symmetry.space_group_name_H-M   'P 1'
#
loop_
_entity.id
_entity.type
_entity.pdbx_description
1 polymer ?
#
loop_
_entity_poly.entity_id
_entity_poly.type
_entity_poly.pdbx_seq_one_letter_code
_entity_poly.pdbx_strand_id
1 'polypeptide(L)'
;MVFINNSWVKRVFIGVFSVAIVVGLFFLIDSRTSWFSQEGDYAAEVDSIQHVEREIILPVFMHGMVVNDLHVVEDDVKKNQRFTDLLNGYFVSPAVKQQLNLLPRSVYDFRKISANKKYTLLVEHDSLKTLKALVYE
;
A
#
# COMPACT_ATOMS: atom_id res chain seq x y z
N MET A 1 -67.87 44.35 -38.73
CA MET A 1 -67.62 45.81 -38.70
C MET A 1 -66.18 46.05 -39.12
N VAL A 2 -65.99 46.71 -40.27
CA VAL A 2 -64.77 46.68 -41.09
C VAL A 2 -63.75 47.72 -40.61
N PHE A 3 -62.67 47.29 -39.95
CA PHE A 3 -61.54 48.16 -39.55
C PHE A 3 -60.16 47.64 -40.03
N ILE A 4 -60.11 46.86 -41.12
CA ILE A 4 -58.86 46.27 -41.62
C ILE A 4 -58.62 46.65 -43.09
N ASN A 5 -58.40 47.94 -43.37
CA ASN A 5 -57.80 48.32 -44.66
C ASN A 5 -56.84 49.52 -44.58
N ASN A 6 -56.05 49.62 -43.51
CA ASN A 6 -54.90 50.51 -43.43
C ASN A 6 -53.60 49.69 -43.52
N SER A 7 -52.74 49.98 -44.49
CA SER A 7 -51.49 49.25 -44.74
C SER A 7 -50.51 49.32 -43.56
N TRP A 8 -50.59 50.38 -42.74
CA TRP A 8 -49.80 50.54 -41.52
C TRP A 8 -50.25 49.58 -40.41
N VAL A 9 -51.56 49.48 -40.19
CA VAL A 9 -52.14 48.57 -39.20
C VAL A 9 -51.81 47.11 -39.55
N LYS A 10 -51.88 46.74 -40.83
CA LYS A 10 -51.48 45.39 -41.29
C LYS A 10 -50.01 45.08 -40.96
N ARG A 11 -49.08 46.03 -41.12
CA ARG A 11 -47.65 45.84 -40.81
C ARG A 11 -47.39 45.68 -39.30
N VAL A 12 -48.08 46.44 -38.46
CA VAL A 12 -47.98 46.32 -37.00
C VAL A 12 -48.51 44.96 -36.53
N PHE A 13 -49.66 44.51 -37.05
CA PHE A 13 -50.20 43.20 -36.71
C PHE A 13 -49.28 42.05 -37.14
N ILE A 14 -48.66 42.13 -38.32
CA ILE A 14 -47.68 41.13 -38.78
C ILE A 14 -46.47 41.06 -37.84
N GLY A 15 -45.95 42.22 -37.41
CA GLY A 15 -44.82 42.27 -36.47
C GLY A 15 -45.15 41.71 -35.09
N VAL A 16 -46.33 42.02 -34.56
CA VAL A 16 -46.79 41.45 -33.28
C VAL A 16 -46.98 39.94 -33.40
N PHE A 17 -47.54 39.47 -34.51
CA PHE A 17 -47.74 38.04 -34.74
C PHE A 17 -46.41 37.28 -34.88
N SER A 18 -45.41 37.86 -35.56
CA SER A 18 -44.08 37.24 -35.67
C SER A 18 -43.38 37.13 -34.32
N VAL A 19 -43.49 38.15 -33.46
CA VAL A 19 -42.92 38.10 -32.10
C VAL A 19 -43.64 37.05 -31.25
N ALA A 20 -44.97 36.97 -31.33
CA ALA A 20 -45.73 35.95 -30.60
C ALA A 20 -45.37 34.52 -31.03
N ILE A 21 -45.12 34.30 -32.33
CA ILE A 21 -44.64 33.01 -32.84
C ILE A 21 -43.25 32.68 -32.29
N VAL A 22 -42.33 33.63 -32.26
CA VAL A 22 -40.97 33.41 -31.72
C VAL A 22 -41.01 33.05 -30.24
N VAL A 23 -41.83 33.77 -29.45
CA VAL A 23 -42.01 33.46 -28.03
C VAL A 23 -42.67 32.09 -27.83
N GLY A 24 -43.69 31.77 -28.62
CA GLY A 24 -44.34 30.46 -28.58
C GLY A 24 -43.40 29.31 -28.94
N LEU A 25 -42.56 29.48 -29.96
CA LEU A 25 -41.52 28.51 -30.33
C LEU A 25 -40.44 28.37 -29.26
N PHE A 26 -40.05 29.46 -28.60
CA PHE A 26 -39.11 29.43 -27.48
C PHE A 26 -39.65 28.57 -26.32
N PHE A 27 -40.90 28.78 -25.90
CA PHE A 27 -41.54 27.97 -24.86
C PHE A 27 -41.75 26.50 -25.29
N LEU A 28 -42.04 26.25 -26.58
CA LEU A 28 -42.15 24.88 -27.10
C LEU A 28 -40.80 24.15 -27.14
N ILE A 29 -39.71 24.85 -27.42
CA ILE A 29 -38.36 24.28 -27.37
C ILE A 29 -37.98 24.02 -25.92
N ASP A 30 -38.11 25.01 -25.03
CA ASP A 30 -37.80 24.88 -23.61
C ASP A 30 -38.58 23.75 -22.90
N SER A 31 -39.86 23.56 -23.26
CA SER A 31 -40.65 22.44 -22.73
C SER A 31 -40.24 21.05 -23.27
N ARG A 32 -39.61 20.98 -24.45
CA ARG A 32 -39.17 19.72 -25.09
C ARG A 32 -37.72 19.39 -24.78
N THR A 33 -36.89 20.42 -24.70
CA THR A 33 -35.47 20.34 -24.39
C THR A 33 -35.33 20.88 -22.98
N SER A 34 -35.16 19.98 -22.02
CA SER A 34 -34.84 20.25 -20.61
C SER A 34 -33.47 20.93 -20.46
N TRP A 35 -33.24 22.03 -21.19
CA TRP A 35 -31.94 22.67 -21.40
C TRP A 35 -31.41 23.32 -20.12
N PHE A 36 -32.29 23.64 -19.18
CA PHE A 36 -31.96 24.18 -17.87
C PHE A 36 -32.02 23.18 -16.71
N SER A 37 -32.48 21.96 -16.94
CA SER A 37 -32.61 20.92 -15.91
C SER A 37 -31.86 19.67 -16.31
N GLN A 38 -30.55 19.79 -16.51
CA GLN A 38 -29.69 18.64 -16.34
C GLN A 38 -29.49 18.48 -14.83
N GLU A 39 -30.38 17.73 -14.18
CA GLU A 39 -30.06 17.15 -12.87
C GLU A 39 -28.74 16.40 -13.07
N GLY A 40 -27.67 16.94 -12.50
CA GLY A 40 -26.35 16.33 -12.61
C GLY A 40 -26.49 14.91 -12.11
N ASP A 41 -26.24 13.95 -12.99
CA ASP A 41 -26.22 12.53 -12.69
C ASP A 41 -24.92 12.29 -11.90
N TYR A 42 -24.86 12.81 -10.67
CA TYR A 42 -23.93 12.39 -9.66
C TYR A 42 -24.37 11.00 -9.24
N ALA A 43 -24.20 10.03 -10.15
CA ALA A 43 -23.95 8.68 -9.74
C ALA A 43 -22.88 8.81 -8.65
N ALA A 44 -23.25 8.47 -7.43
CA ALA A 44 -22.29 8.23 -6.40
C ALA A 44 -21.42 7.11 -6.96
N GLU A 45 -20.33 7.48 -7.64
CA GLU A 45 -19.20 6.60 -7.81
C GLU A 45 -18.81 6.26 -6.38
N VAL A 46 -19.35 5.13 -5.92
CA VAL A 46 -18.91 4.52 -4.68
C VAL A 46 -17.44 4.28 -4.94
N ASP A 47 -16.64 5.16 -4.36
CA ASP A 47 -15.20 5.10 -4.35
C ASP A 47 -14.83 3.85 -3.56
N SER A 48 -15.02 2.69 -4.20
CA SER A 48 -14.58 1.38 -3.73
C SER A 48 -13.09 1.29 -3.95
N ILE A 49 -12.34 2.26 -3.41
CA ILE A 49 -10.97 2.02 -3.01
C ILE A 49 -11.09 0.98 -1.92
N GLN A 50 -10.82 -0.26 -2.30
CA GLN A 50 -10.68 -1.39 -1.41
C GLN A 50 -9.66 -0.96 -0.34
N HIS A 51 -10.15 -0.62 0.86
CA HIS A 51 -9.32 -0.23 1.97
C HIS A 51 -8.56 -1.49 2.40
N VAL A 52 -7.41 -1.73 1.75
CA VAL A 52 -6.48 -2.77 2.16
C VAL A 52 -5.87 -2.26 3.45
N GLU A 53 -6.52 -2.60 4.56
CA GLU A 53 -5.99 -2.42 5.90
C GLU A 53 -4.71 -3.25 5.98
N ARG A 54 -3.59 -2.62 5.64
CA ARG A 54 -2.27 -3.23 5.82
C ARG A 54 -2.03 -3.25 7.31
N GLU A 55 -2.11 -4.42 7.91
CA GLU A 55 -1.68 -4.65 9.28
C GLU A 55 -0.26 -4.07 9.44
N ILE A 56 -0.13 -3.06 10.29
CA ILE A 56 1.17 -2.49 10.61
C ILE A 56 1.88 -3.51 11.50
N ILE A 57 2.74 -4.32 10.88
CA ILE A 57 3.60 -5.25 11.61
C ILE A 57 4.57 -4.46 12.51
N LEU A 58 4.28 -4.44 13.81
CA LEU A 58 5.14 -3.82 14.80
C LEU A 58 6.48 -4.59 14.86
N PRO A 59 7.63 -3.89 14.92
CA PRO A 59 8.92 -4.56 15.04
C PRO A 59 9.03 -5.27 16.40
N VAL A 60 9.21 -6.58 16.34
CA VAL A 60 9.51 -7.46 17.47
C VAL A 60 11.02 -7.50 17.64
N PHE A 61 11.47 -7.10 18.82
CA PHE A 61 12.90 -7.06 19.15
C PHE A 61 13.28 -8.28 19.99
N MET A 62 14.35 -8.97 19.59
CA MET A 62 15.01 -10.02 20.39
C MET A 62 16.50 -9.71 20.45
N HIS A 63 17.07 -9.67 21.66
CA HIS A 63 18.48 -9.32 21.89
C HIS A 63 18.93 -8.03 21.17
N GLY A 64 18.04 -7.05 21.03
CA GLY A 64 18.30 -5.78 20.36
C GLY A 64 18.23 -5.81 18.82
N MET A 65 17.85 -6.93 18.20
CA MET A 65 17.65 -7.07 16.76
C MET A 65 16.17 -7.23 16.42
N VAL A 66 15.75 -6.72 15.25
CA VAL A 66 14.39 -6.93 14.70
C VAL A 66 14.30 -8.34 14.14
N VAL A 67 13.28 -9.09 14.56
CA VAL A 67 13.16 -10.53 14.26
C VAL A 67 11.99 -10.88 13.35
N ASN A 68 11.14 -9.92 12.98
CA ASN A 68 9.88 -10.15 12.24
C ASN A 68 10.02 -11.08 11.02
N ASP A 69 11.09 -10.90 10.26
CA ASP A 69 11.33 -11.66 9.02
C ASP A 69 12.44 -12.72 9.17
N LEU A 70 12.85 -13.01 10.40
CA LEU A 70 13.91 -13.95 10.72
C LEU A 70 13.34 -15.20 11.38
N HIS A 71 13.85 -16.36 10.96
CA HIS A 71 13.59 -17.63 11.60
C HIS A 71 14.49 -17.78 12.84
N VAL A 72 13.88 -17.81 14.02
CA VAL A 72 14.56 -18.00 15.30
C VAL A 72 14.67 -19.49 15.60
N VAL A 73 15.88 -19.97 15.86
CA VAL A 73 16.13 -21.34 16.33
C VAL A 73 16.79 -21.29 17.68
N GLU A 74 16.09 -21.76 18.71
CA GLU A 74 16.60 -21.90 20.07
C GLU A 74 16.98 -23.37 20.32
N ASP A 75 18.19 -23.62 20.80
CA ASP A 75 18.68 -24.97 21.11
C ASP A 75 19.79 -24.92 22.18
N ASP A 76 20.19 -26.08 22.67
CA ASP A 76 21.21 -26.24 23.72
C ASP A 76 22.51 -26.82 23.14
N VAL A 77 23.65 -26.30 23.59
CA VAL A 77 24.97 -26.79 23.15
C VAL A 77 25.18 -28.22 23.66
N LYS A 78 25.43 -29.15 22.74
CA LYS A 78 25.66 -30.56 23.07
C LYS A 78 27.06 -30.78 23.66
N LYS A 79 27.23 -31.88 24.40
CA LYS A 79 28.52 -32.26 24.97
C LYS A 79 29.57 -32.44 23.84
N ASN A 80 30.74 -31.83 24.01
CA ASN A 80 31.86 -31.82 23.05
C ASN A 80 31.60 -31.08 21.73
N GLN A 81 30.54 -30.26 21.63
CA GLN A 81 30.26 -29.46 20.43
C GLN A 81 31.12 -28.19 20.39
N ARG A 82 31.69 -27.87 19.22
CA ARG A 82 32.46 -26.64 18.98
C ARG A 82 31.59 -25.55 18.35
N PHE A 83 32.13 -24.33 18.29
CA PHE A 83 31.41 -23.15 17.80
C PHE A 83 31.09 -23.30 16.33
N THR A 84 32.08 -23.77 15.58
CA THR A 84 31.94 -24.10 14.16
C THR A 84 30.83 -25.13 13.94
N ASP A 85 30.61 -26.02 14.90
CA ASP A 85 29.59 -27.06 14.77
C ASP A 85 28.18 -26.52 14.98
N LEU A 86 28.02 -25.41 15.71
CA LEU A 86 26.74 -24.68 15.82
C LEU A 86 26.35 -24.01 14.50
N LEU A 87 27.34 -23.66 13.67
CA LEU A 87 27.15 -23.03 12.38
C LEU A 87 26.93 -24.03 11.24
N ASN A 88 27.11 -25.34 11.50
CA ASN A 88 26.95 -26.36 10.49
C ASN A 88 25.49 -26.45 10.03
N GLY A 89 25.29 -26.52 8.70
CA GLY A 89 23.96 -26.56 8.10
C GLY A 89 23.35 -25.19 7.80
N TYR A 90 24.01 -24.10 8.21
CA TYR A 90 23.63 -22.74 7.88
C TYR A 90 24.65 -22.10 6.93
N PHE A 91 24.17 -21.24 6.05
CA PHE A 91 25.06 -20.47 5.19
C PHE A 91 25.64 -19.28 5.97
N VAL A 92 26.97 -19.22 6.01
CA VAL A 92 27.71 -18.08 6.55
C VAL A 92 28.64 -17.58 5.45
N SER A 93 28.50 -16.31 5.08
CA SER A 93 29.32 -15.69 4.04
C SER A 93 30.83 -15.83 4.35
N PRO A 94 31.68 -16.12 3.35
CA PRO A 94 33.13 -16.21 3.53
C PRO A 94 33.74 -14.95 4.16
N ALA A 95 33.22 -13.78 3.82
CA ALA A 95 33.67 -12.51 4.39
C ALA A 95 33.43 -12.44 5.91
N VAL A 96 32.26 -12.89 6.36
CA VAL A 96 31.91 -12.97 7.78
C VAL A 96 32.79 -14.00 8.50
N LYS A 97 33.05 -15.16 7.90
CA LYS A 97 33.98 -16.15 8.46
C LYS A 97 35.39 -15.58 8.64
N GLN A 98 35.86 -14.79 7.68
CA GLN A 98 37.15 -14.11 7.80
C GLN A 98 37.12 -13.07 8.93
N GLN A 99 36.04 -12.28 9.04
CA GLN A 99 35.88 -11.30 10.13
C GLN A 99 35.86 -11.96 11.51
N LEU A 100 35.22 -13.13 11.66
CA LEU A 100 35.23 -13.89 12.92
C LEU A 100 36.66 -14.25 13.37
N ASN A 101 37.55 -14.57 12.42
CA ASN A 101 38.95 -14.87 12.72
C ASN A 101 39.76 -13.64 13.13
N LEU A 102 39.29 -12.44 12.81
CA LEU A 102 39.93 -11.16 13.14
C LEU A 102 39.46 -10.61 14.49
N LEU A 103 38.42 -11.21 15.11
CA LEU A 103 37.91 -10.74 16.39
C LEU A 103 38.94 -10.93 17.53
N PRO A 104 38.98 -10.00 18.49
CA PRO A 104 39.92 -10.08 19.60
C PRO A 104 39.59 -11.27 20.50
N ARG A 105 40.50 -12.24 20.59
CA ARG A 105 40.35 -13.47 21.39
C ARG A 105 40.20 -13.21 22.90
N SER A 106 40.60 -12.04 23.39
CA SER A 106 40.42 -11.64 24.79
C SER A 106 38.94 -11.52 25.16
N VAL A 107 38.11 -11.08 24.21
CA VAL A 107 36.66 -10.89 24.38
C VAL A 107 35.89 -12.06 23.76
N TYR A 108 36.25 -12.45 22.54
CA TYR A 108 35.56 -13.49 21.78
C TYR A 108 36.41 -14.76 21.67
N ASP A 109 36.35 -15.63 22.68
CA ASP A 109 37.00 -16.95 22.64
C ASP A 109 35.98 -18.05 22.31
N PHE A 110 35.96 -18.44 21.04
CA PHE A 110 35.08 -19.51 20.53
C PHE A 110 35.33 -20.89 21.14
N ARG A 111 36.37 -21.07 21.97
CA ARG A 111 36.62 -22.34 22.68
C ARG A 111 35.91 -22.42 24.04
N LYS A 112 35.36 -21.30 24.54
CA LYS A 112 34.73 -21.23 25.88
C LYS A 112 33.26 -21.63 25.93
N ILE A 113 32.69 -22.00 24.79
CA ILE A 113 31.34 -22.59 24.71
C ILE A 113 31.28 -23.84 25.57
N SER A 114 30.33 -23.82 26.48
CA SER A 114 30.07 -24.90 27.43
C SER A 114 28.84 -25.69 27.01
N ALA A 115 28.86 -26.99 27.30
CA ALA A 115 27.69 -27.86 27.11
C ALA A 115 26.54 -27.43 28.01
N ASN A 116 25.30 -27.70 27.58
CA ASN A 116 24.06 -27.37 28.28
C ASN A 116 23.82 -25.87 28.46
N LYS A 117 24.43 -25.06 27.59
CA LYS A 117 24.18 -23.62 27.49
C LYS A 117 23.27 -23.35 26.31
N LYS A 118 22.36 -22.39 26.49
CA LYS A 118 21.39 -22.01 25.48
C LYS A 118 22.06 -21.16 24.41
N TYR A 119 21.65 -21.38 23.17
CA TYR A 119 22.03 -20.53 22.06
C TYR A 119 20.82 -20.28 21.16
N THR A 120 20.80 -19.11 20.55
CA THR A 120 19.75 -18.69 19.63
C THR A 120 20.38 -18.31 18.30
N LEU A 121 19.91 -18.94 17.23
CA LEU A 121 20.30 -18.60 15.86
C LEU A 121 19.20 -17.78 15.22
N LEU A 122 19.59 -16.65 14.64
CA LEU A 122 18.72 -15.84 13.79
C LEU A 122 19.07 -16.10 12.34
N VAL A 123 18.15 -16.73 11.63
CA VAL A 123 18.33 -17.20 10.25
C VAL A 123 17.40 -16.43 9.33
N GLU A 124 17.90 -16.03 8.17
CA GLU A 124 17.08 -15.39 7.14
C GLU A 124 16.07 -16.39 6.56
N HIS A 125 14.90 -15.90 6.15
CA HIS A 125 13.89 -16.72 5.49
C HIS A 125 14.24 -16.92 4.00
N ASP A 126 15.42 -17.47 3.75
CA ASP A 126 15.92 -17.81 2.42
C ASP A 126 16.06 -19.33 2.25
N SER A 127 16.23 -19.78 1.02
CA SER A 127 16.44 -21.20 0.72
C SER A 127 17.79 -21.72 1.24
N LEU A 128 18.77 -20.84 1.38
CA LEU A 128 20.15 -21.17 1.78
C LEU A 128 20.33 -21.23 3.30
N LYS A 129 19.34 -20.79 4.08
CA LYS A 129 19.39 -20.63 5.53
C LYS A 129 20.57 -19.77 5.96
N THR A 130 20.61 -18.53 5.47
CA THR A 130 21.66 -17.57 5.78
C THR A 130 21.61 -17.16 7.24
N LEU A 131 22.69 -17.39 7.98
CA LEU A 131 22.79 -17.00 9.38
C LEU A 131 23.11 -15.50 9.49
N LYS A 132 22.25 -14.76 10.22
CA LYS A 132 22.47 -13.33 10.51
C LYS A 132 23.14 -13.12 11.85
N ALA A 133 22.73 -13.85 12.88
CA ALA A 133 23.29 -13.72 14.21
C ALA A 133 23.24 -15.02 15.00
N LEU A 134 24.17 -15.15 15.93
CA LEU A 134 24.19 -16.19 16.95
C LEU A 134 24.30 -15.48 18.30
N VAL A 135 23.33 -15.73 19.17
CA VAL A 135 23.31 -15.25 20.55
C VAL A 135 23.62 -16.42 21.48
N TYR A 136 24.48 -16.20 22.46
CA TYR A 136 24.96 -17.23 23.39
C TYR A 136 24.84 -16.73 24.83
N GLU A 137 24.33 -17.58 25.73
CA GLU A 137 24.01 -17.24 27.14
C GLU A 137 24.78 -18.07 28.18
#